data_AF-A0A8S2ZKI2-F1
#
_entry.id   AF-A0A8S2ZKI2-F1
#
_cell.length_a   1.000
_cell.length_b   1.000
_cell.length_c   1.000
_cell.angle_alpha   90.00
_cell.angle_beta   90.00
_cell.angle_gamma   90.00
#
_symmetry.space_group_name_H-M   'P 1'
#
loop_
_entity.id
_entity.type
_entity.pdbx_description
1 polymer ?
#
loop_
_entity_poly.entity_id
_entity_poly.type
_entity_poly.pdbx_seq_one_letter_code
_entity_poly.pdbx_strand_id
1 'polypeptide(L)' 'ADLTLAEWGRREITLAEYEMPGLMQLRKAYGASQPLKGARIAGCLHMTVQTAVLIETLTALGAEV' A
#
# COMPACT_ATOMS: atom_id res chain seq x y z
N ALA A 1 12.63 14.41 -7.39
CA ALA A 1 12.36 12.96 -7.34
C ALA A 1 12.95 12.30 -8.57
N ASP A 2 13.38 11.04 -8.48
CA ASP A 2 14.09 10.31 -9.54
C ASP A 2 13.45 8.92 -9.73
N LEU A 3 12.90 8.66 -10.91
CA LEU A 3 12.23 7.38 -11.23
C LEU A 3 13.21 6.20 -11.29
N THR A 4 14.50 6.44 -11.46
CA THR A 4 15.51 5.38 -11.47
C THR A 4 15.64 4.69 -10.10
N LEU A 5 15.17 5.34 -9.03
CA LEU A 5 15.16 4.79 -7.67
C LEU A 5 14.01 3.80 -7.43
N ALA A 6 13.10 3.58 -8.39
CA ALA A 6 11.92 2.74 -8.21
C ALA A 6 12.25 1.28 -7.83
N GLU A 7 13.32 0.71 -8.39
CA GLU A 7 13.74 -0.65 -8.05
C GLU A 7 14.19 -0.75 -6.58
N TRP A 8 15.00 0.21 -6.14
CA TRP A 8 15.42 0.27 -4.74
C TRP A 8 14.23 0.50 -3.82
N GLY A 9 13.35 1.45 -4.14
CA GLY A 9 12.13 1.70 -3.39
C GLY A 9 11.23 0.46 -3.28
N ARG A 10 11.13 -0.35 -4.35
CA ARG A 10 10.39 -1.62 -4.33
C ARG A 10 10.99 -2.61 -3.32
N ARG A 11 12.32 -2.71 -3.24
CA ARG A 11 13.00 -3.57 -2.26
C ARG A 11 12.69 -3.13 -0.83
N GLU A 12 12.76 -1.83 -0.55
CA GLU A 12 12.43 -1.28 0.78
C GLU A 12 10.95 -1.51 1.15
N ILE A 13 10.02 -1.37 0.19
CA ILE A 13 8.60 -1.66 0.41
C ILE A 13 8.40 -3.13 0.79
N THR A 14 9.02 -4.06 0.05
CA THR A 14 8.93 -5.49 0.37
C THR A 14 9.50 -5.80 1.75
N LEU A 15 10.59 -5.15 2.16
CA LEU A 15 11.13 -5.29 3.52
C LEU A 15 10.14 -4.75 4.57
N ALA A 16 9.52 -3.59 4.31
CA ALA A 16 8.57 -2.99 5.23
C ALA A 16 7.29 -3.82 5.42
N GLU A 17 6.86 -4.61 4.43
CA GLU A 17 5.70 -5.50 4.57
C GLU A 17 5.87 -6.52 5.71
N TYR A 18 7.09 -7.00 5.96
CA TYR A 18 7.39 -7.91 7.07
C TYR A 18 7.18 -7.26 8.45
N GLU A 19 7.43 -5.95 8.55
CA GLU A 19 7.26 -5.14 9.77
C GLU A 19 5.86 -4.51 9.90
N MET A 20 4.98 -4.74 8.92
CA MET A 20 3.61 -4.20 8.89
C MET A 20 2.55 -5.32 8.85
N PRO A 21 2.56 -6.28 9.80
CA PRO A 21 1.71 -7.46 9.75
C PRO A 21 0.21 -7.14 9.75
N GLY A 22 -0.20 -6.04 10.39
CA GLY A 22 -1.59 -5.60 10.40
C GLY A 22 -2.12 -5.29 9.00
N LEU A 23 -1.35 -4.58 8.17
CA LEU A 23 -1.76 -4.29 6.78
C LEU A 23 -1.78 -5.56 5.93
N MET A 24 -0.79 -6.44 6.10
CA MET A 24 -0.74 -7.71 5.37
C MET A 24 -1.91 -8.63 5.74
N GLN A 25 -2.31 -8.65 7.02
CA GLN A 25 -3.49 -9.38 7.47
C GLN A 25 -4.78 -8.81 6.88
N LEU A 26 -4.92 -7.48 6.80
CA LEU A 26 -6.07 -6.84 6.15
C LEU A 26 -6.16 -7.21 4.67
N ARG A 27 -5.04 -7.16 3.94
CA ARG A 27 -4.98 -7.60 2.53
C ARG A 27 -5.46 -9.05 2.39
N LYS A 28 -4.98 -9.95 3.24
CA LYS A 28 -5.39 -11.37 3.22
C LYS A 28 -6.88 -11.55 3.54
N ALA A 29 -7.38 -10.84 4.55
CA ALA A 29 -8.75 -11.00 5.03
C ALA A 29 -9.79 -10.42 4.07
N TYR A 30 -9.50 -9.28 3.44
CA TYR A 30 -10.48 -8.50 2.69
C TYR A 30 -10.15 -8.31 1.20
N GLY A 31 -9.00 -8.80 0.74
CA GLY A 31 -8.62 -8.72 -0.67
C GLY A 31 -9.65 -9.40 -1.60
N ALA A 32 -10.28 -10.49 -1.20
CA ALA A 32 -11.31 -11.14 -2.02
C ALA A 32 -12.63 -10.36 -2.05
N SER A 33 -13.02 -9.72 -0.94
CA SER A 33 -14.29 -9.00 -0.85
C SER A 33 -14.23 -7.58 -1.42
N GLN A 34 -13.02 -7.04 -1.67
CA GLN A 34 -12.79 -5.73 -2.27
C GLN A 34 -13.65 -4.63 -1.60
N PRO A 35 -13.56 -4.44 -0.27
CA PRO A 35 -14.49 -3.58 0.46
C PRO A 35 -14.38 -2.10 0.10
N LEU A 36 -13.26 -1.67 -0.48
CA LEU A 36 -13.04 -0.30 -0.92
C LEU A 36 -13.33 -0.08 -2.40
N LYS A 37 -13.91 -1.07 -3.10
CA LYS A 37 -14.25 -0.93 -4.51
C LYS A 37 -15.14 0.29 -4.75
N GLY A 38 -14.67 1.21 -5.59
CA GLY A 38 -15.35 2.45 -5.93
C GLY A 38 -15.05 3.63 -5.01
N ALA A 39 -14.27 3.43 -3.94
CA ALA A 39 -13.72 4.51 -3.14
C ALA A 39 -12.64 5.26 -3.95
N ARG A 40 -12.67 6.59 -3.87
CA ARG A 40 -11.62 7.49 -4.39
C ARG A 40 -11.04 8.25 -3.21
N ILE A 41 -9.79 7.95 -2.85
CA ILE A 41 -9.16 8.39 -1.61
C ILE A 41 -8.10 9.44 -1.91
N ALA A 42 -8.36 10.69 -1.53
CA ALA A 42 -7.31 11.72 -1.53
C ALA A 42 -6.49 11.63 -0.24
N GLY A 43 -5.21 11.25 -0.36
CA GLY A 43 -4.29 11.15 0.76
C GLY A 43 -3.37 12.36 0.92
N CYS A 44 -3.29 12.94 2.12
CA CYS A 44 -2.27 13.92 2.50
C CYS A 44 -1.53 13.41 3.73
N LEU A 45 -0.45 12.67 3.47
CA LEU A 45 0.38 12.04 4.49
C LEU A 45 1.84 12.05 4.02
N HIS A 46 2.78 11.83 4.93
CA HIS A 46 4.20 11.74 4.58
C HIS A 46 4.44 10.63 3.57
N MET A 47 5.12 10.95 2.46
CA MET A 47 5.37 9.98 1.39
C MET A 47 6.61 9.12 1.68
N THR A 48 6.45 8.16 2.59
CA THR A 48 7.50 7.23 3.06
C THR A 48 7.27 5.81 2.56
N VAL A 49 8.22 4.90 2.85
CA VAL A 49 8.11 3.47 2.55
C VAL A 49 6.87 2.84 3.21
N GLN A 50 6.60 3.18 4.48
CA GLN A 50 5.43 2.67 5.21
C GLN A 50 4.12 3.15 4.58
N THR A 51 4.08 4.40 4.10
CA THR A 51 2.91 4.95 3.40
C THR A 51 2.69 4.26 2.06
N ALA A 52 3.75 3.84 1.36
CA ALA A 52 3.60 3.03 0.15
C ALA A 52 2.93 1.67 0.44
N VAL A 53 3.31 0.99 1.53
CA VAL A 53 2.63 -0.25 1.97
C VAL A 53 1.15 0.01 2.30
N LEU A 54 0.83 1.16 2.92
CA LEU A 54 -0.55 1.59 3.16
C LEU A 54 -1.32 1.80 1.85
N ILE A 55 -0.78 2.56 0.90
CA ILE A 55 -1.43 2.84 -0.39
C ILE A 55 -1.67 1.54 -1.18
N GLU A 56 -0.68 0.66 -1.23
CA GLU A 56 -0.84 -0.65 -1.89
C GLU A 56 -1.85 -1.54 -1.17
N THR A 57 -2.02 -1.38 0.14
CA THR A 57 -3.11 -2.05 0.89
C THR A 57 -4.47 -1.49 0.47
N LEU A 58 -4.64 -0.18 0.45
CA LEU A 58 -5.90 0.44 0.02
C LEU A 58 -6.29 0.01 -1.40
N THR A 59 -5.31 -0.01 -2.30
CA THR A 59 -5.48 -0.46 -3.69
C THR A 59 -5.81 -1.96 -3.76
N ALA A 60 -5.11 -2.80 -2.99
CA ALA A 60 -5.40 -4.23 -2.90
C ALA A 60 -6.80 -4.52 -2.33
N LEU A 61 -7.39 -3.58 -1.59
CA LEU A 61 -8.77 -3.66 -1.09
C LEU A 61 -9.80 -3.00 -2.02
N GLY A 62 -9.38 -2.48 -3.18
CA GLY A 62 -10.24 -2.00 -4.27
C GLY A 62 -10.36 -0.48 -4.42
N ALA A 63 -9.63 0.31 -3.64
CA ALA A 63 -9.66 1.77 -3.74
C ALA A 63 -8.88 2.29 -4.95
N GLU A 64 -9.29 3.45 -5.44
CA GLU A 64 -8.46 4.37 -6.23
C GLU A 64 -7.88 5.42 -5.27
N VAL A 65 -6.56 5.64 -5.31
CA VAL A 65 -5.81 6.49 -4.36
C VAL A 65 -4.93 7.47 -5.12
#